data_AF-A0A9F5JDL5-F1
#
_entry.id   AF-A0A9F5JDL5-F1
#
_cell.length_a   1.000
_cell.length_b   1.000
_cell.length_c   1.000
_cell.angle_alpha   90.00
_cell.angle_beta   90.00
_cell.angle_gamma   90.00
#
_symmetry.space_group_name_H-M   'P 1'
#
loop_
_entity.id
_entity.type
_entity.pdbx_description
1 polymer ?
#
loop_
_entity_poly.entity_id
_entity_poly.type
_entity_poly.pdbx_seq_one_letter_code
_entity_poly.pdbx_strand_id
1 'polypeptide(L)' 'MINIIHLVRDHWGVALFPIGFMVGWYFDNRNDEKLAIFRNKSKLFQRELKPDEDTVWK' A
#
# COMPACT_ATOMS: atom_id res chain seq x y z
N MET A 1 -17.41 -22.73 18.41
CA MET A 1 -17.24 -21.47 17.65
C MET A 1 -16.02 -20.76 18.21
N ILE A 2 -14.97 -20.60 17.42
CA ILE A 2 -13.78 -19.86 17.84
C ILE A 2 -14.18 -18.38 17.88
N ASN A 3 -14.32 -17.83 19.08
CA ASN A 3 -14.63 -16.43 19.27
C ASN A 3 -13.38 -15.63 18.94
N ILE A 4 -13.41 -14.80 17.90
CA ILE A 4 -12.30 -13.91 17.50
C ILE A 4 -11.81 -13.08 18.70
N ILE A 5 -12.73 -12.77 19.61
CA ILE A 5 -12.47 -12.06 20.87
C ILE A 5 -11.53 -12.86 21.80
N HIS A 6 -11.66 -14.19 21.88
CA HIS A 6 -10.75 -15.03 22.69
C HIS A 6 -9.38 -15.17 22.04
N LEU A 7 -9.32 -15.32 20.71
CA LEU A 7 -8.05 -15.36 19.97
C LEU A 7 -7.25 -14.06 20.11
N VAL A 8 -7.93 -12.91 19.97
CA VAL A 8 -7.32 -11.59 20.16
C VAL A 8 -6.87 -11.40 21.60
N ARG A 9 -7.61 -11.89 22.61
CA ARG A 9 -7.20 -11.78 24.02
C ARG A 9 -5.96 -12.63 24.33
N ASP A 10 -5.92 -13.87 23.84
CA ASP A 10 -4.85 -14.82 24.19
C ASP A 10 -3.59 -14.63 23.33
N HIS A 11 -3.73 -14.14 22.10
CA HIS A 11 -2.64 -13.97 21.12
C HIS A 11 -2.53 -12.53 20.59
N TRP A 12 -2.91 -11.54 21.40
CA TRP A 12 -2.91 -10.12 21.02
C TRP A 12 -1.59 -9.65 20.40
N GLY A 13 -0.46 -10.09 20.95
CA GLY A 13 0.87 -9.75 20.44
C GLY A 13 1.12 -10.25 19.00
N VAL A 14 0.64 -11.45 18.67
CA VAL A 14 0.78 -12.02 17.32
C VAL A 14 -0.14 -11.30 16.33
N ALA A 15 -1.31 -10.85 16.77
CA ALA A 15 -2.23 -10.08 15.94
C ALA A 15 -1.73 -8.66 15.62
N LEU A 16 -0.89 -8.06 16.49
CA LEU A 16 -0.36 -6.71 16.26
C LEU A 16 0.63 -6.61 15.10
N PHE A 17 1.43 -7.66 14.86
CA PHE A 17 2.41 -7.66 13.75
C PHE A 17 1.77 -7.50 12.35
N PRO A 18 0.77 -8.31 11.94
CA PRO A 18 0.14 -8.16 10.62
C PRO A 18 -0.63 -6.84 10.52
N ILE A 19 -1.21 -6.34 11.62
CA ILE A 19 -1.87 -5.02 11.63
C ILE A 19 -0.84 -3.91 11.42
N GLY A 20 0.29 -3.95 12.13
CA GLY A 20 1.38 -3.00 11.97
C GLY A 20 1.95 -2.99 10.54
N PHE A 21 2.10 -4.18 9.94
CA PHE A 21 2.51 -4.29 8.54
C PHE A 21 1.49 -3.65 7.59
N MET A 22 0.20 -3.95 7.74
CA MET A 22 -0.85 -3.34 6.90
C MET A 22 -0.89 -1.82 7.04
N VAL A 23 -0.71 -1.31 8.26
CA VAL A 23 -0.67 0.13 8.53
C VAL A 23 0.56 0.77 7.89
N GLY A 24 1.73 0.14 8.01
CA GLY A 24 2.97 0.60 7.36
C GLY A 24 2.81 0.66 5.83
N TRP A 25 2.37 -0.45 5.22
CA TRP A 25 2.12 -0.53 3.79
C TRP A 25 1.13 0.53 3.29
N TYR A 26 0.09 0.80 4.07
CA TYR A 26 -0.88 1.86 3.74
C TYR A 26 -0.23 3.25 3.73
N PHE A 27 0.64 3.54 4.71
CA PHE A 27 1.36 4.82 4.74
C PHE A 27 2.38 4.95 3.62
N ASP A 28 3.07 3.88 3.26
CA ASP A 28 4.01 3.86 2.15
C ASP A 28 3.30 4.15 0.82
N ASN A 29 2.19 3.47 0.54
CA ASN A 29 1.38 3.74 -0.66
C ASN A 29 0.93 5.21 -0.73
N ARG A 30 0.46 5.76 0.41
CA ARG A 30 0.03 7.17 0.48
C ARG A 30 1.19 8.13 0.28
N ASN A 31 2.41 7.73 0.64
CA ASN A 31 3.61 8.53 0.42
C ASN A 31 4.03 8.50 -1.05
N ASP A 32 3.97 7.33 -1.69
CA ASP A 32 4.26 7.16 -3.11
C ASP A 32 3.31 8.00 -3.99
N GLU A 33 2.02 8.05 -3.65
CA GLU A 33 1.05 8.94 -4.32
C GLU A 33 1.44 10.42 -4.23
N LYS A 34 2.01 10.87 -3.10
CA LYS A 34 2.50 12.25 -2.95
C LYS A 34 3.78 12.51 -3.76
N LEU A 35 4.61 11.49 -3.93
CA LEU A 35 5.87 11.56 -4.67
C LEU A 35 5.70 11.35 -6.19
N ALA A 36 4.48 11.08 -6.66
CA ALA A 36 4.18 10.82 -8.06
C ALA A 36 4.24 12.07 -8.99
N ILE A 37 4.70 13.23 -8.52
CA ILE A 37 4.75 14.49 -9.31
C ILE A 37 5.58 14.35 -10.60
N PHE A 38 6.66 13.56 -10.55
CA PHE A 38 7.54 13.30 -11.70
C PHE A 38 7.20 12.01 -12.46
N ARG A 39 6.05 11.40 -12.17
CA ARG A 39 5.60 10.19 -12.87
C ARG A 39 5.42 10.48 -14.37
N ASN A 40 6.02 9.63 -15.21
CA ASN A 40 6.01 9.74 -16.67
C ASN A 40 6.65 11.03 -17.24
N LYS A 41 7.49 11.73 -16.46
CA LYS A 41 8.20 12.94 -16.91
C LYS A 41 9.72 12.76 -17.01
N SER A 42 10.24 11.60 -16.65
CA SER A 42 11.67 11.32 -16.73
C SER A 42 12.07 11.05 -18.18
N LYS A 43 13.20 11.61 -18.63
CA LYS A 43 13.69 11.42 -20.02
C LYS A 43 13.88 9.95 -20.41
N LEU A 44 14.12 9.08 -19.44
CA LEU A 44 14.35 7.65 -19.66
C LEU A 44 13.05 6.84 -19.84
N PHE A 45 11.98 7.19 -19.12
CA PHE A 45 10.75 6.37 -19.07
C PHE A 45 9.50 7.09 -19.56
N GLN A 46 9.63 8.33 -20.05
CA GLN A 46 8.52 9.07 -20.63
C GLN A 46 7.99 8.36 -21.87
N ARG A 47 6.68 8.07 -21.86
CA ARG A 47 5.97 7.43 -22.97
C ARG A 47 4.53 7.92 -23.04
N GLU A 48 3.90 7.71 -24.20
CA GLU A 48 2.45 7.89 -24.32
C GLU A 48 1.70 6.83 -23.49
N LEU A 49 0.60 7.25 -22.88
CA LEU A 49 -0.27 6.37 -22.09
C LEU A 49 -1.09 5.50 -23.05
N LYS A 50 -1.30 4.24 -22.66
CA LYS A 50 -2.23 3.37 -23.39
C LYS A 50 -3.67 3.88 -23.19
N PRO A 51 -4.59 3.62 -24.13
CA PRO A 51 -5.96 4.16 -24.08
C PRO A 51 -6.79 3.80 -22.84
N ASP A 52 -6.34 2.85 -22.01
CA ASP A 52 -7.00 2.39 -20.78
C ASP A 52 -6.10 2.59 -19.51
N GLU A 53 -5.01 3.34 -19.64
CA GLU A 53 -4.01 3.51 -18.59
C GLU A 53 -4.01 4.95 -18.06
N ASP A 54 -4.52 5.15 -16.84
CA ASP A 54 -4.54 6.47 -16.19
C ASP A 54 -3.12 6.94 -15.83
N THR A 55 -2.27 6.00 -15.38
CA THR A 55 -0.94 6.27 -14.83
C THR A 55 0.03 5.14 -15.13
N VAL A 56 1.33 5.48 -15.28
CA VAL A 56 2.38 4.47 -15.57
C VAL A 56 2.59 3.49 -14.40
N TRP A 57 2.40 3.96 -13.17
CA TRP A 57 2.41 3.16 -11.94
C TRP A 57 1.54 3.85 -10.87
N LYS A 58 1.11 3.09 -9.87
CA LYS A 58 0.23 3.52 -8.78
C LYS A 58 1.04 3.88 -7.55
#